data_AF-T2JMC7-F1
#
_entry.id   AF-T2JMC7-F1
#
_cell.length_a   1.000
_cell.length_b   1.000
_cell.length_c   1.000
_cell.angle_alpha   90.00
_cell.angle_beta   90.00
_cell.angle_gamma   90.00
#
_symmetry.space_group_name_H-M   'P 1'
#
loop_
_entity.id
_entity.type
_entity.pdbx_description
1 polymer ?
#
loop_
_entity_poly.entity_id
_entity_poly.type
_entity_poly.pdbx_seq_one_letter_code
_entity_poly.pdbx_strand_id
1 'polypeptide(L)'
;MEIFLKRYEDFMNNSQLPFECTSSELEKAAINRFRTHIGYLPAQCQIFREPWNHSTVICLDFVQCPQLLDSLKEMEPSLIEGVQALGLGNAVVFRLGKKLMGWKNIMS
;
A
#
# COMPACT_ATOMS: atom_id res chain seq x y z
N MET A 1 -6.34 44.28 -16.15
CA MET A 1 -7.52 43.39 -16.25
C MET A 1 -7.27 42.26 -17.24
N GLU A 2 -6.69 42.54 -18.40
CA GLU A 2 -6.35 41.52 -19.43
C GLU A 2 -5.37 40.44 -18.96
N ILE A 3 -4.39 40.78 -18.12
CA ILE A 3 -3.43 39.80 -17.56
C ILE A 3 -4.13 38.77 -16.66
N PHE A 4 -5.19 39.20 -15.95
CA PHE A 4 -5.94 38.33 -15.04
C PHE A 4 -6.84 37.37 -15.82
N LEU A 5 -7.45 37.85 -16.91
CA LEU A 5 -8.25 37.03 -17.82
C LEU A 5 -7.38 36.02 -18.58
N LYS A 6 -6.19 36.44 -19.06
CA LYS A 6 -5.25 35.54 -19.73
C LYS A 6 -4.78 34.40 -18.82
N ARG A 7 -4.49 34.69 -17.54
CA ARG A 7 -4.13 33.68 -16.54
C ARG A 7 -5.30 32.75 -16.18
N TYR A 8 -6.53 33.25 -16.27
CA TYR A 8 -7.74 32.46 -16.04
C TYR A 8 -8.07 31.55 -17.23
N GLU A 9 -7.86 32.04 -18.45
CA GLU A 9 -7.95 31.25 -19.68
C GLU A 9 -6.87 30.17 -19.75
N ASP A 10 -5.62 30.47 -19.36
CA ASP A 10 -4.55 29.46 -19.26
C ASP A 10 -4.85 28.38 -18.20
N PHE A 11 -5.55 28.75 -17.12
CA PHE A 11 -6.00 27.80 -16.09
C PHE A 11 -7.16 26.91 -16.57
N MET A 12 -8.11 27.46 -17.31
CA MET A 12 -9.27 26.73 -17.84
C MET A 12 -8.95 25.94 -19.12
N ASN A 13 -7.93 26.36 -19.88
CA ASN A 13 -7.39 25.65 -21.06
C ASN A 13 -6.29 24.64 -20.73
N ASN A 14 -5.90 24.50 -19.46
CA ASN A 14 -5.45 23.21 -18.96
C ASN A 14 -6.68 22.30 -18.93
N SER A 15 -7.14 21.92 -20.12
CA SER A 15 -7.91 20.70 -20.33
C SER A 15 -7.17 19.64 -19.55
N GLN A 16 -7.79 19.27 -18.43
CA GLN A 16 -7.31 18.31 -17.44
C GLN A 16 -6.39 17.34 -18.16
N LEU A 17 -5.08 17.45 -17.92
CA LEU A 17 -4.16 16.39 -18.30
C LEU A 17 -4.87 15.13 -17.85
N PRO A 18 -5.24 14.21 -18.76
CA PRO A 18 -5.98 13.05 -18.36
C PRO A 18 -5.14 12.46 -17.23
N PHE A 19 -5.77 12.28 -16.07
CA PHE A 19 -5.10 11.63 -14.95
C PHE A 19 -4.96 10.17 -15.40
N GLU A 20 -3.97 9.91 -16.26
CA GLU A 20 -3.59 8.60 -16.77
C GLU A 20 -2.89 7.88 -15.63
N CYS A 21 -3.65 7.63 -14.57
CA CYS A 21 -3.23 6.82 -13.45
C CYS A 21 -4.15 5.62 -13.44
N THR A 22 -3.63 4.52 -13.95
CA THR A 22 -4.30 3.23 -13.92
C THR A 22 -4.40 2.76 -12.46
N SER A 23 -5.40 1.91 -12.19
CA SER A 23 -5.51 1.23 -10.89
C SER A 23 -4.20 0.51 -10.51
N SER A 24 -3.47 -0.04 -11.48
CA SER A 24 -2.18 -0.69 -11.23
C SER A 24 -1.10 0.29 -10.77
N GLU A 25 -1.10 1.54 -11.25
CA GLU A 25 -0.11 2.54 -10.84
C GLU A 25 -0.41 3.07 -9.44
N LEU A 26 -1.69 3.26 -9.12
CA LEU A 26 -2.13 3.58 -7.76
C LEU A 26 -1.76 2.48 -6.77
N GLU A 27 -1.95 1.21 -7.15
CA GLU A 27 -1.54 0.07 -6.32
C GLU A 27 -0.03 0.07 -6.07
N LYS A 28 0.78 0.23 -7.14
CA LYS A 28 2.23 0.32 -7.01
C LYS A 28 2.66 1.47 -6.12
N ALA A 29 2.04 2.64 -6.25
CA ALA A 29 2.34 3.81 -5.43
C ALA A 29 1.98 3.57 -3.96
N ALA A 30 0.83 2.96 -3.67
CA ALA A 30 0.39 2.61 -2.33
C ALA A 30 1.35 1.63 -1.65
N ILE A 31 1.73 0.55 -2.35
CA ILE A 31 2.69 -0.44 -1.83
C ILE A 31 4.08 0.19 -1.64
N ASN A 32 4.54 1.03 -2.58
CA ASN A 32 5.82 1.71 -2.45
C ASN A 32 5.83 2.63 -1.21
N ARG A 33 4.77 3.41 -1.02
CA ARG A 33 4.61 4.27 0.16
C ARG A 33 4.61 3.46 1.46
N PHE A 34 3.94 2.30 1.48
CA PHE A 34 3.95 1.40 2.62
C PHE A 34 5.36 0.89 2.94
N ARG A 35 6.13 0.48 1.94
CA ARG A 35 7.53 0.07 2.13
C ARG A 35 8.42 1.20 2.65
N THR A 36 8.27 2.41 2.12
CA THR A 36 9.03 3.56 2.60
C THR A 36 8.69 3.88 4.05
N HIS A 37 7.42 3.74 4.42
CA HIS A 37 6.97 3.95 5.80
C HIS A 37 7.48 2.86 6.75
N ILE A 38 7.48 1.60 6.29
CA ILE A 38 7.94 0.42 7.04
C ILE A 38 9.30 -0.05 6.49
N GLY A 39 10.34 0.75 6.76
CA GLY A 39 11.68 0.58 6.17
C GLY A 39 12.43 -0.70 6.54
N TYR A 40 11.92 -1.50 7.46
CA TYR A 40 12.51 -2.77 7.87
C TYR A 40 11.96 -3.98 7.09
N LEU A 41 10.93 -3.82 6.26
CA LEU A 41 10.40 -4.93 5.47
C LEU A 41 11.44 -5.39 4.44
N PRO A 42 11.76 -6.69 4.37
CA PRO A 42 12.72 -7.19 3.38
C PRO A 42 12.28 -6.85 1.96
N ALA A 43 13.23 -6.49 1.10
CA ALA A 43 12.96 -6.21 -0.32
C ALA A 43 12.34 -7.42 -1.04
N GLN A 44 12.72 -8.64 -0.61
CA GLN A 44 12.25 -9.91 -1.16
C GLN A 44 10.85 -10.30 -0.70
N CYS A 45 10.35 -9.73 0.41
CA CYS A 45 8.99 -9.98 0.88
C CYS A 45 8.01 -9.36 -0.11
N GLN A 46 7.12 -10.13 -0.74
CA GLN A 46 6.15 -9.56 -1.67
C GLN A 46 4.99 -8.95 -0.90
N ILE A 47 4.52 -7.80 -1.37
CA ILE A 47 3.44 -7.05 -0.75
C ILE A 47 2.38 -6.74 -1.80
N PHE A 48 1.14 -7.09 -1.51
CA PHE A 48 0.01 -6.83 -2.38
C PHE A 48 -1.29 -6.82 -1.58
N ARG A 49 -2.33 -6.23 -2.16
CA ARG A 49 -3.66 -6.18 -1.55
C ARG A 49 -4.60 -7.17 -2.21
N GLU A 50 -5.43 -7.82 -1.41
CA GLU A 50 -6.48 -8.71 -1.89
C GLU A 50 -7.81 -8.45 -1.20
N PRO A 51 -8.93 -8.55 -1.93
CA PRO A 51 -10.25 -8.56 -1.32
C PRO A 51 -10.52 -9.92 -0.69
N TRP A 52 -10.84 -9.93 0.60
CA TRP A 52 -11.30 -11.10 1.35
C TRP A 52 -12.72 -10.83 1.87
N ASN A 53 -13.73 -11.37 1.19
CA ASN A 53 -15.15 -11.11 1.45
C ASN A 53 -15.48 -9.60 1.46
N HIS A 54 -15.68 -9.03 2.65
CA HIS A 54 -16.00 -7.63 2.89
C HIS A 54 -14.82 -6.79 3.38
N SER A 55 -13.60 -7.34 3.32
CA SER A 55 -12.38 -6.72 3.85
C SER A 55 -11.33 -6.61 2.75
N THR A 56 -10.50 -5.57 2.82
CA THR A 56 -9.24 -5.52 2.07
C THR A 56 -8.12 -5.95 3.00
N VAL A 57 -7.31 -6.91 2.57
CA VAL A 57 -6.18 -7.41 3.36
C VAL A 57 -4.85 -7.05 2.70
N ILE A 58 -3.87 -6.67 3.52
CA ILE A 58 -2.47 -6.55 3.10
C ILE A 58 -1.82 -7.91 3.25
N CYS A 59 -1.40 -8.50 2.13
CA CYS A 59 -0.67 -9.75 2.13
C CYS A 59 0.84 -9.46 2.14
N LEU A 60 1.53 -10.04 3.11
CA LEU A 60 2.98 -10.10 3.18
C LEU A 60 3.41 -11.54 2.91
N ASP A 61 3.94 -11.78 1.72
CA ASP A 61 4.40 -13.09 1.29
C ASP A 61 5.92 -13.19 1.39
N PHE A 62 6.38 -14.09 2.26
CA PHE A 62 7.79 -14.35 2.54
C PHE A 62 8.32 -15.55 1.75
N VAL A 63 7.66 -16.02 0.68
CA VAL A 63 8.12 -17.18 -0.11
C VAL A 63 9.58 -17.05 -0.59
N GLN A 64 10.05 -15.82 -0.86
CA GLN A 64 11.43 -15.54 -1.27
C GLN A 64 12.38 -15.26 -0.10
N CYS A 65 11.87 -15.12 1.12
CA CYS A 65 12.66 -14.91 2.33
C CYS A 65 12.04 -15.57 3.58
N PRO A 66 11.79 -16.89 3.59
CA PRO A 66 11.05 -17.55 4.66
C PRO A 66 11.68 -17.39 6.05
N GLN A 67 13.01 -17.35 6.11
CA GLN A 67 13.80 -17.21 7.31
C GLN A 67 13.61 -15.86 8.03
N LEU A 68 13.08 -14.84 7.33
CA LEU A 68 12.87 -13.50 7.88
C LEU A 68 11.47 -13.31 8.48
N LEU A 69 10.58 -14.30 8.33
CA LEU A 69 9.22 -14.24 8.87
C LEU A 69 9.22 -14.15 10.40
N ASP A 70 10.07 -14.94 11.07
CA ASP A 70 10.15 -14.95 12.54
C ASP A 70 10.67 -13.63 13.11
N SER A 71 11.62 -12.98 12.41
CA SER A 71 12.13 -11.66 12.78
C SER A 71 11.08 -10.55 12.71
N LEU A 72 9.98 -10.78 11.99
CA LEU A 72 8.91 -9.79 11.85
C LEU A 72 7.95 -9.76 13.04
N LYS A 73 7.91 -10.82 13.86
CA LYS A 73 6.99 -10.93 15.02
C LYS A 73 7.20 -9.79 16.02
N GLU A 74 8.45 -9.40 16.24
CA GLU A 74 8.80 -8.31 17.16
C GLU A 74 8.36 -6.93 16.64
N MET A 75 8.20 -6.81 15.32
CA MET A 75 7.81 -5.57 14.64
C MET A 75 6.36 -5.62 14.11
N GLU A 76 5.56 -6.58 14.59
CA GLU A 76 4.14 -6.66 14.25
C GLU A 76 3.39 -5.37 14.61
N PRO A 77 3.56 -4.74 15.81
CA PRO A 77 2.80 -3.55 16.16
C PRO A 77 3.01 -2.37 15.21
N SER A 78 4.26 -2.06 14.85
CA SER A 78 4.60 -0.99 13.91
C SER A 78 4.08 -1.27 12.51
N LEU A 79 4.00 -2.54 12.12
CA LEU A 79 3.45 -2.94 10.83
C LEU A 79 1.95 -2.64 10.77
N ILE A 80 1.20 -2.98 11.82
CA ILE A 80 -0.23 -2.70 11.93
C ILE A 80 -0.49 -1.20 11.92
N GLU A 81 0.29 -0.43 12.68
CA GLU A 81 0.20 1.04 12.69
C GLU A 81 0.42 1.63 11.29
N GLY A 82 1.41 1.15 10.55
CA GLY A 82 1.66 1.63 9.19
C GLY A 82 0.55 1.32 8.20
N VAL A 83 -0.07 0.14 8.30
CA VAL A 83 -1.23 -0.20 7.45
C VAL A 83 -2.42 0.68 7.81
N GLN A 84 -2.65 0.93 9.10
CA GLN A 84 -3.73 1.79 9.59
C GLN A 84 -3.53 3.26 9.17
N ALA A 85 -2.33 3.81 9.37
CA ALA A 85 -1.98 5.20 9.05
C ALA A 85 -2.11 5.51 7.56
N LEU A 86 -1.87 4.50 6.70
CA LEU A 86 -2.00 4.63 5.24
C LEU A 86 -3.36 4.18 4.71
N GLY A 87 -4.27 3.67 5.57
CA GLY A 87 -5.60 3.23 5.18
C GLY A 87 -5.61 2.11 4.14
N LEU A 88 -4.61 1.22 4.17
CA LEU A 88 -4.38 0.28 3.06
C LEU A 88 -5.28 -0.96 3.12
N GLY A 89 -5.76 -1.32 4.31
CA GLY A 89 -6.62 -2.48 4.54
C GLY A 89 -7.08 -2.59 5.99
N ASN A 90 -7.89 -3.61 6.27
CA ASN A 90 -8.47 -3.87 7.59
C ASN A 90 -7.82 -5.07 8.30
N ALA A 91 -6.97 -5.82 7.60
CA ALA A 91 -6.18 -6.89 8.17
C ALA A 91 -4.85 -7.04 7.43
N VAL A 92 -3.88 -7.61 8.13
CA VAL A 92 -2.60 -8.06 7.58
C VAL A 92 -2.58 -9.58 7.59
N VAL A 93 -2.13 -10.16 6.49
CA VAL A 93 -2.01 -11.61 6.30
C VAL A 93 -0.55 -11.95 6.02
N PHE A 94 -0.02 -12.93 6.75
CA PHE A 94 1.33 -13.44 6.57
C PHE A 94 1.29 -14.76 5.80
N ARG A 95 2.07 -14.86 4.71
CA ARG A 95 2.11 -16.04 3.85
C ARG A 95 3.52 -16.54 3.56
N LEU A 96 3.59 -17.83 3.23
CA LEU A 96 4.70 -18.46 2.53
C LEU A 96 4.15 -19.11 1.27
N GLY A 97 4.05 -18.31 0.19
CA GLY A 97 3.41 -18.67 -1.06
C GLY A 97 1.93 -18.98 -0.83
N LYS A 98 1.52 -20.21 -1.13
CA LYS A 98 0.13 -20.67 -0.93
C LYS A 98 -0.22 -20.98 0.53
N LYS A 99 0.75 -20.99 1.44
CA LYS A 99 0.54 -21.32 2.84
C LYS A 99 0.23 -20.05 3.65
N LEU A 100 -0.94 -20.02 4.27
CA LEU A 100 -1.31 -19.02 5.26
C LEU A 100 -0.59 -19.32 6.58
N MET A 101 0.23 -18.38 7.05
CA MET A 101 1.00 -18.53 8.30
C MET A 101 0.29 -17.86 9.48
N GLY A 102 -0.49 -16.82 9.22
CA GLY A 102 -1.30 -16.14 10.23
C GLY A 102 -1.93 -14.89 9.66
N TRP A 103 -2.78 -14.25 10.46
CA TRP A 103 -3.36 -12.95 10.15
C TRP A 103 -3.57 -12.13 11.41
N LYS A 104 -3.69 -10.81 11.22
CA LYS A 104 -4.00 -9.87 12.27
C LYS A 104 -5.01 -8.84 11.76
N ASN A 105 -6.10 -8.67 12.50
CA ASN A 105 -7.06 -7.61 12.21
C ASN A 105 -6.54 -6.29 12.74
N ILE A 106 -6.77 -5.24 11.95
CA ILE A 106 -6.54 -3.86 12.34
C ILE A 106 -7.84 -3.41 12.97
N MET A 107 -7.94 -3.54 14.30
CA MET A 107 -9.07 -2.99 15.03
C MET A 107 -8.90 -1.48 15.05
N SER A 108 -9.90 -0.78 14.50
CA SER A 108 -10.07 0.66 14.63
C SER A 108 -10.35 1.05 16.08
#